data_AF-A0A6M5YLG5-F1
#
_entry.id   AF-A0A6M5YLG5-F1
#
_cell.length_a   1.000
_cell.length_b   1.000
_cell.length_c   1.000
_cell.angle_alpha   90.00
_cell.angle_beta   90.00
_cell.angle_gamma   90.00
#
_symmetry.space_group_name_H-M   'P 1'
#
loop_
_entity.id
_entity.type
_entity.pdbx_description
1 polymer ?
#
loop_
_entity_poly.entity_id
_entity_poly.type
_entity_poly.pdbx_seq_one_letter_code
_entity_poly.pdbx_strand_id
1 'polypeptide(L)'
;MPVTESSQFTTLSGGARRTWAHPEVRSHSLVVLTVDRIYAAPLAGAPRPEIIAAVAAGGDLDDLLGSLAVVIDLSSVRRLKHNLLTNALVIDYAKGRAGTGQLTLAFAHPEAADACYTKLWRRLGKDFRLRPYKRDAWAAARGPLALLIGALFATAVLALVLSIFEDMASARARGPRRGPRRGGSGRPRRPPRPGPTPLEVLVGWMNWRVVCAVGGAVAAVAQVWLFRRLTSPPESLVLVRS
;
A
#
# COMPACT_ATOMS: atom_id res chain seq x y z
N MET A 1 -2.33 -35.30 -14.73
CA MET A 1 -1.15 -35.47 -13.85
C MET A 1 -1.62 -35.23 -12.42
N PRO A 2 -1.54 -36.22 -11.52
CA PRO A 2 -1.96 -36.03 -10.14
C PRO A 2 -0.89 -35.21 -9.39
N VAL A 3 -1.30 -34.07 -8.85
CA VAL A 3 -0.49 -33.29 -7.91
C VAL A 3 -0.41 -34.10 -6.62
N THR A 4 0.78 -34.61 -6.31
CA THR A 4 1.03 -35.32 -5.05
C THR A 4 1.07 -34.29 -3.93
N GLU A 5 -0.08 -33.97 -3.34
CA GLU A 5 -0.17 -33.21 -2.09
C GLU A 5 0.33 -34.11 -0.95
N SER A 6 1.65 -34.10 -0.75
CA SER A 6 2.31 -34.68 0.41
C SER A 6 2.12 -33.79 1.64
N SER A 7 0.87 -33.49 2.01
CA SER A 7 0.57 -32.87 3.31
C SER A 7 0.70 -33.93 4.40
N GLN A 8 1.94 -34.26 4.77
CA GLN A 8 2.23 -35.07 5.95
C GLN A 8 1.87 -34.28 7.21
N PHE A 9 0.63 -34.43 7.64
CA PHE A 9 0.15 -33.97 8.93
C PHE A 9 0.67 -34.93 10.02
N THR A 10 1.95 -34.79 10.40
CA THR A 10 2.50 -35.57 11.52
C THR A 10 1.88 -35.10 12.83
N THR A 11 1.09 -35.97 13.42
CA THR A 11 0.44 -35.84 14.73
C THR A 11 1.46 -35.85 15.86
N LEU A 12 1.18 -34.99 16.84
CA LEU A 12 2.00 -34.59 17.97
C LEU A 12 2.36 -35.73 18.94
N SER A 13 3.66 -36.01 19.06
CA SER A 13 4.32 -36.31 20.33
C SER A 13 5.30 -35.17 20.66
N GLY A 14 5.49 -34.89 21.96
CA GLY A 14 5.98 -33.63 22.50
C GLY A 14 7.24 -33.05 21.84
N GLY A 15 7.25 -31.73 21.61
CA GLY A 15 8.46 -31.03 21.20
C GLY A 15 8.86 -31.13 19.72
N ALA A 16 8.04 -31.76 18.86
CA ALA A 16 8.35 -31.91 17.44
C ALA A 16 8.78 -30.58 16.79
N ARG A 17 10.06 -30.52 16.41
CA ARG A 17 10.67 -29.42 15.66
C ARG A 17 9.93 -29.27 14.34
N ARG A 18 9.76 -28.03 13.88
CA ARG A 18 9.15 -27.75 12.57
C ARG A 18 10.20 -27.19 11.65
N THR A 19 10.26 -27.76 10.45
CA THR A 19 11.27 -27.44 9.45
C THR A 19 10.58 -26.97 8.18
N TRP A 20 11.08 -25.88 7.61
CA TRP A 20 10.72 -25.42 6.27
C TRP A 20 12.01 -25.28 5.49
N ALA A 21 12.10 -25.93 4.33
CA ALA A 21 13.31 -25.93 3.50
C ALA A 21 13.01 -25.35 2.12
N HIS A 22 14.05 -24.99 1.39
CA HIS A 22 13.92 -24.68 -0.03
C HIS A 22 13.29 -25.88 -0.78
N PRO A 23 12.31 -25.67 -1.70
CA PRO A 23 11.89 -24.38 -2.27
C PRO A 23 10.76 -23.65 -1.53
N GLU A 24 10.22 -24.21 -0.44
CA GLU A 24 9.11 -23.57 0.29
C GLU A 24 9.52 -22.23 0.90
N VAL A 25 10.77 -22.12 1.34
CA VAL A 25 11.38 -20.86 1.78
C VAL A 25 12.31 -20.34 0.69
N ARG A 26 12.07 -19.11 0.24
CA ARG A 26 12.87 -18.43 -0.79
C ARG A 26 14.04 -17.62 -0.22
N SER A 27 13.85 -17.06 0.97
CA SER A 27 14.87 -16.20 1.60
C SER A 27 16.05 -16.95 2.23
N HIS A 28 15.82 -18.21 2.61
CA HIS A 28 16.73 -19.01 3.43
C HIS A 28 16.71 -20.44 2.90
N SER A 29 17.81 -21.16 3.08
CA SER A 29 17.93 -22.56 2.63
C SER A 29 17.12 -23.50 3.53
N LEU A 30 17.13 -23.23 4.85
CA LEU A 30 16.44 -23.99 5.88
C LEU A 30 16.03 -23.07 7.02
N VAL A 31 14.79 -23.24 7.49
CA VAL A 31 14.27 -22.61 8.71
C VAL A 31 13.81 -23.71 9.65
N VAL A 32 14.36 -23.73 10.86
CA VAL A 32 14.00 -24.68 11.92
C VAL A 32 13.42 -23.91 13.10
N LEU A 33 12.18 -24.23 13.47
CA LEU A 33 11.54 -23.75 14.68
C LEU A 33 11.60 -24.82 15.75
N THR A 34 12.32 -24.50 16.83
CA THR A 34 12.37 -25.29 18.06
C THR A 34 11.36 -24.75 19.07
N VAL A 35 11.47 -25.18 20.33
CA VAL A 35 10.56 -24.73 21.39
C VAL A 35 10.82 -23.28 21.78
N ASP A 36 12.09 -22.87 21.80
CA ASP A 36 12.59 -21.63 22.35
C ASP A 36 13.42 -20.81 21.34
N ARG A 37 13.82 -21.40 20.20
CA ARG A 37 14.65 -20.74 19.19
C ARG A 37 14.17 -20.93 17.76
N ILE A 38 14.49 -19.96 16.92
CA ILE A 38 14.40 -20.03 15.46
C ILE A 38 15.81 -20.09 14.92
N TYR A 39 16.06 -21.04 14.04
CA TYR A 39 17.29 -21.16 13.26
C TYR A 39 16.97 -20.88 11.81
N ALA A 40 17.71 -19.97 11.20
CA ALA A 40 17.58 -19.66 9.77
C ALA A 40 18.95 -19.74 9.10
N ALA A 41 19.12 -20.73 8.23
CA ALA A 41 20.35 -20.93 7.46
C ALA A 41 20.31 -20.06 6.18
N PRO A 42 21.38 -19.32 5.86
CA PRO A 42 21.41 -18.45 4.69
C PRO A 42 21.27 -19.24 3.39
N LEU A 43 20.88 -18.56 2.30
CA LEU A 43 20.70 -19.15 0.98
C LEU A 43 22.05 -19.39 0.25
N ALA A 44 22.99 -20.06 0.92
CA ALA A 44 24.29 -20.43 0.33
C ALA A 44 24.26 -21.79 -0.40
N GLY A 45 23.06 -22.25 -0.80
CA GLY A 45 22.82 -23.55 -1.44
C GLY A 45 21.62 -24.28 -0.86
N ALA A 46 21.16 -25.33 -1.54
CA ALA A 46 20.15 -26.22 -0.98
C ALA A 46 20.75 -27.01 0.20
N PRO A 47 20.04 -27.15 1.32
CA PRO A 47 20.55 -27.93 2.45
C PRO A 47 20.70 -29.39 2.01
N ARG A 48 21.82 -30.03 2.38
CA ARG A 48 22.03 -31.44 2.07
C ARG A 48 20.90 -32.27 2.70
N PRO A 49 20.39 -33.31 2.02
CA PRO A 49 19.30 -34.14 2.55
C PRO A 49 19.67 -34.80 3.88
N GLU A 50 20.95 -35.12 4.08
CA GLU A 50 21.52 -35.62 5.34
C GLU A 50 21.30 -34.65 6.51
N ILE A 51 21.47 -33.34 6.28
CA ILE A 51 21.25 -32.31 7.30
C ILE A 51 19.77 -32.23 7.63
N ILE A 52 18.90 -32.24 6.62
CA ILE A 52 17.44 -32.21 6.84
C ILE A 52 17.00 -33.44 7.65
N ALA A 53 17.50 -34.62 7.31
CA ALA A 53 17.22 -35.86 8.03
C ALA A 53 17.74 -35.81 9.48
N ALA A 54 18.97 -35.33 9.70
CA ALA A 54 19.55 -35.18 11.03
C ALA A 54 18.78 -34.18 11.90
N VAL A 55 18.35 -33.05 11.31
CA VAL A 55 17.50 -32.05 11.97
C VAL A 55 16.14 -32.65 12.37
N ALA A 56 15.52 -33.41 11.46
CA ALA A 56 14.26 -34.10 11.71
C ALA A 56 14.40 -35.19 12.78
N ALA A 57 15.55 -35.86 12.83
CA ALA A 57 15.88 -36.87 13.84
C ALA A 57 16.23 -36.27 15.22
N GLY A 58 16.31 -34.94 15.35
CA GLY A 58 16.57 -34.27 16.62
C GLY A 58 18.05 -33.98 16.90
N GLY A 59 18.95 -34.09 15.92
CA GLY A 59 20.37 -33.77 16.06
C GLY A 59 20.64 -32.33 16.54
N ASP A 60 21.84 -32.05 17.04
CA ASP A 60 22.19 -30.72 17.54
C ASP A 60 22.24 -29.70 16.39
N LEU A 61 21.43 -28.63 16.49
CA LEU A 61 21.30 -27.63 15.44
C LEU A 61 22.50 -26.69 15.38
N ASP A 62 23.15 -26.44 16.52
CA ASP A 62 24.30 -25.55 16.59
C ASP A 62 25.49 -26.20 15.86
N ASP A 63 25.66 -27.52 16.02
CA ASP A 63 26.66 -28.32 15.30
C ASP A 63 26.30 -28.52 13.82
N LEU A 64 25.03 -28.82 13.51
CA LEU A 64 24.60 -29.15 12.14
C LEU A 64 24.57 -27.93 11.21
N LEU A 65 24.14 -26.76 11.71
CA LEU A 65 24.00 -25.56 10.89
C LEU A 65 25.22 -24.63 10.99
N GLY A 66 26.01 -24.78 12.06
CA GLY A 66 27.21 -24.02 12.31
C GLY A 66 26.96 -22.52 12.57
N SER A 67 28.03 -21.75 12.53
CA SER A 67 28.04 -20.31 12.87
C SER A 67 27.36 -19.41 11.83
N LEU A 68 27.04 -19.93 10.64
CA LEU A 68 26.36 -19.18 9.59
C LEU A 68 24.85 -19.07 9.81
N ALA A 69 24.29 -19.92 10.68
CA ALA A 69 22.88 -19.87 11.01
C ALA A 69 22.57 -18.62 11.84
N VAL A 70 21.53 -17.90 11.43
CA VAL A 70 20.93 -16.86 12.27
C VAL A 70 20.08 -17.56 13.32
N VAL A 71 20.52 -17.47 14.57
CA VAL A 71 19.81 -18.00 15.74
C VAL A 71 19.09 -16.86 16.44
N ILE A 72 17.79 -17.03 16.68
CA ILE A 72 16.94 -16.06 17.36
C ILE A 72 16.22 -16.75 18.50
N ASP A 73 16.47 -16.32 19.74
CA ASP A 73 15.68 -16.73 20.89
C ASP A 73 14.28 -16.14 20.80
N LEU A 74 13.24 -16.97 20.94
CA LEU A 74 11.84 -16.54 20.91
C LEU A 74 11.52 -15.54 22.03
N SER A 75 12.22 -15.63 23.16
CA SER A 75 12.14 -14.66 24.26
C SER A 75 12.68 -13.28 23.91
N SER A 76 13.51 -13.17 22.87
CA SER A 76 14.05 -11.90 22.36
C SER A 76 13.15 -11.24 21.31
N VAL A 77 12.16 -11.97 20.78
CA VAL A 77 11.23 -11.44 19.78
C VAL A 77 10.40 -10.33 20.42
N ARG A 78 10.25 -9.23 19.69
CA ARG A 78 9.46 -8.06 20.10
C ARG A 78 8.20 -7.92 19.26
N ARG A 79 8.34 -8.20 17.97
CA ARG A 79 7.26 -8.06 16.99
C ARG A 79 7.39 -9.13 15.92
N LEU A 80 6.26 -9.71 15.54
CA LEU A 80 6.16 -10.65 14.43
C LEU A 80 5.08 -10.12 13.47
N LYS A 81 5.45 -9.85 12.23
CA LYS A 81 4.55 -9.37 11.18
C LYS A 81 4.44 -10.40 10.07
N HIS A 82 3.23 -10.90 9.81
CA HIS A 82 2.93 -11.69 8.63
C HIS A 82 2.37 -10.80 7.54
N ASN A 83 3.09 -10.66 6.43
CA ASN A 83 2.62 -9.99 5.22
C ASN A 83 1.93 -11.00 4.31
N LEU A 84 0.61 -10.87 4.18
CA LEU A 84 -0.25 -11.77 3.43
C LEU A 84 -0.13 -11.56 1.91
N LEU A 85 0.37 -10.40 1.47
CA LEU A 85 0.53 -10.10 0.05
C LEU A 85 1.84 -10.65 -0.52
N THR A 86 2.90 -10.67 0.31
CA THR A 86 4.24 -11.10 -0.12
C THR A 86 4.62 -12.47 0.41
N ASN A 87 3.70 -13.17 1.11
CA ASN A 87 3.95 -14.43 1.81
C ASN A 87 5.23 -14.37 2.66
N ALA A 88 5.42 -13.27 3.39
CA ALA A 88 6.65 -13.00 4.13
C ALA A 88 6.40 -12.76 5.62
N LEU A 89 7.22 -13.36 6.46
CA LEU A 89 7.26 -13.13 7.89
C LEU A 89 8.43 -12.24 8.24
N VAL A 90 8.16 -11.13 8.91
CA VAL A 90 9.17 -10.21 9.44
C VAL A 90 9.19 -10.34 10.95
N ILE A 91 10.35 -10.73 11.48
CA ILE A 91 10.58 -11.00 12.89
C ILE A 91 11.54 -9.93 13.41
N ASP A 92 11.04 -9.02 14.24
CA ASP A 92 11.87 -8.03 14.92
C ASP A 92 12.24 -8.59 16.30
N TYR A 93 13.54 -8.64 16.60
CA TYR A 93 14.07 -9.23 17.82
C TYR A 93 15.14 -8.33 18.47
N ALA A 94 15.36 -8.50 19.78
CA ALA A 94 16.43 -7.83 20.49
C ALA A 94 17.77 -8.52 20.18
N LYS A 95 18.76 -7.75 19.70
CA LYS A 95 20.12 -8.22 19.44
C LYS A 95 21.05 -7.64 20.51
N GLY A 96 21.32 -8.41 21.57
CA GLY A 96 22.14 -7.98 22.70
C GLY A 96 21.51 -6.84 23.52
N ARG A 97 22.34 -6.03 24.22
CA ARG A 97 21.86 -5.01 25.17
C ARG A 97 21.17 -3.80 24.53
N ALA A 98 21.50 -3.45 23.29
CA ALA A 98 20.97 -2.23 22.65
C ALA A 98 20.58 -2.40 21.18
N GLY A 99 20.91 -3.54 20.55
CA GLY A 99 20.59 -3.76 19.14
C GLY A 99 19.16 -4.22 18.94
N THR A 100 18.57 -3.83 17.82
CA THR A 100 17.40 -4.49 17.25
C THR A 100 17.84 -5.21 15.98
N GLY A 101 17.54 -6.50 15.90
CA GLY A 101 17.69 -7.29 14.69
C GLY A 101 16.35 -7.46 14.00
N GLN A 102 16.41 -7.71 12.69
CA GLN A 102 15.25 -8.06 11.88
C GLN A 102 15.60 -9.28 11.02
N LEU A 103 14.71 -10.27 11.01
CA LEU A 103 14.79 -11.43 10.13
C LEU A 103 13.55 -11.46 9.24
N THR A 104 13.76 -11.59 7.93
CA THR A 104 12.69 -11.69 6.94
C THR A 104 12.69 -13.07 6.31
N LEU A 105 11.62 -13.83 6.53
CA LEU A 105 11.39 -15.14 5.95
C LEU A 105 10.36 -15.01 4.82
N ALA A 106 10.81 -15.13 3.57
CA ALA A 106 9.93 -15.13 2.39
C ALA A 106 9.63 -16.57 1.98
N PHE A 107 8.35 -16.90 1.78
CA PHE A 107 7.88 -18.22 1.39
C PHE A 107 7.38 -18.23 -0.06
N ALA A 108 7.48 -19.38 -0.71
CA ALA A 108 6.96 -19.58 -2.05
C ALA A 108 5.42 -19.67 -2.06
N HIS A 109 4.84 -20.21 -0.99
CA HIS A 109 3.41 -20.49 -0.87
C HIS A 109 2.81 -19.81 0.36
N PRO A 110 1.58 -19.25 0.26
CA PRO A 110 0.91 -18.61 1.39
C PRO A 110 0.64 -19.60 2.53
N GLU A 111 0.33 -20.86 2.22
CA GLU A 111 0.02 -21.90 3.21
C GLU A 111 1.22 -22.19 4.11
N ALA A 112 2.43 -22.19 3.55
CA ALA A 112 3.67 -22.38 4.30
C ALA A 112 3.96 -21.19 5.23
N ALA A 113 3.70 -19.96 4.76
CA ALA A 113 3.85 -18.74 5.56
C ALA A 113 2.83 -18.72 6.72
N ASP A 114 1.57 -19.06 6.46
CA ASP A 114 0.51 -19.16 7.47
C ASP A 114 0.80 -20.25 8.51
N ALA A 115 1.28 -21.41 8.06
CA ALA A 115 1.67 -22.50 8.94
C ALA A 115 2.83 -22.08 9.84
N CYS A 116 3.86 -21.43 9.29
CA CYS A 116 4.99 -20.93 10.06
C CYS A 116 4.56 -19.85 11.06
N TYR A 117 3.76 -18.87 10.63
CA TYR A 117 3.19 -17.82 11.48
C TYR A 117 2.40 -18.40 12.65
N THR A 118 1.50 -19.34 12.37
CA THR A 118 0.64 -19.95 13.39
C THR A 118 1.46 -20.75 14.40
N LYS A 119 2.49 -21.47 13.95
CA LYS A 119 3.40 -22.19 14.84
C LYS A 119 4.21 -21.23 15.70
N LEU A 120 4.77 -20.18 15.11
CA LEU A 120 5.48 -19.14 15.86
C LEU A 120 4.59 -18.48 16.90
N TRP A 121 3.39 -18.05 16.52
CA TRP A 121 2.44 -17.43 17.43
C TRP A 121 2.11 -18.33 18.63
N ARG A 122 1.84 -19.62 18.39
CA ARG A 122 1.60 -20.59 19.47
C ARG A 122 2.79 -20.75 20.41
N ARG A 123 4.03 -20.63 19.90
CA ARG A 123 5.27 -20.74 20.70
C ARG A 123 5.60 -19.46 21.47
N LEU A 124 5.36 -18.30 20.87
CA LEU A 124 5.53 -16.99 21.51
C LEU A 124 4.59 -16.80 22.72
N GLY A 125 3.49 -17.54 22.77
CA GLY A 125 2.67 -17.67 23.97
C GLY A 125 1.80 -16.44 24.24
N LYS A 126 1.42 -16.28 25.52
CA LYS A 126 0.41 -15.30 25.97
C LYS A 126 0.91 -13.86 25.98
N ASP A 127 2.22 -13.66 26.00
CA ASP A 127 2.86 -12.34 26.02
C ASP A 127 2.69 -11.59 24.69
N PHE A 128 2.25 -12.27 23.63
CA PHE A 128 2.03 -11.68 22.33
C PHE A 128 0.55 -11.51 22.04
N ARG A 129 0.16 -10.27 21.80
CA ARG A 129 -1.20 -9.94 21.40
C ARG A 129 -1.25 -9.64 19.92
N LEU A 130 -2.26 -10.19 19.25
CA LEU A 130 -2.58 -9.82 17.88
C LEU A 130 -3.06 -8.38 17.92
N ARG A 131 -2.24 -7.48 17.36
CA ARG A 131 -2.63 -6.08 17.27
C ARG A 131 -3.84 -6.01 16.33
N PRO A 132 -4.96 -5.40 16.75
CA PRO A 132 -6.08 -5.22 15.85
C PRO A 132 -5.57 -4.49 14.62
N TYR A 133 -5.92 -5.02 13.44
CA TYR A 133 -5.56 -4.41 12.17
C TYR A 133 -6.17 -3.01 12.10
N LYS A 134 -5.38 -2.00 12.49
CA LYS A 134 -5.72 -0.60 12.30
C LYS A 134 -5.08 -0.17 11.01
N ARG A 135 -5.90 -0.13 9.96
CA ARG A 135 -5.52 0.52 8.71
C ARG A 135 -5.21 1.97 9.03
N ASP A 136 -4.09 2.48 8.53
CA ASP A 136 -3.80 3.91 8.62
C ASP A 136 -4.79 4.66 7.72
N ALA A 137 -5.93 5.03 8.31
CA ALA A 137 -7.02 5.70 7.61
C ALA A 137 -6.54 7.00 6.96
N TRP A 138 -5.55 7.67 7.55
CA TRP A 138 -4.96 8.87 7.00
C TRP A 138 -4.13 8.58 5.76
N ALA A 139 -3.28 7.55 5.80
CA ALA A 139 -2.55 7.11 4.60
C ALA A 139 -3.51 6.66 3.48
N ALA A 140 -4.64 6.02 3.83
CA ALA A 140 -5.69 5.65 2.88
C ALA A 140 -6.40 6.88 2.28
N ALA A 141 -6.68 7.90 3.09
CA ALA A 141 -7.41 9.10 2.71
C ALA A 141 -6.56 10.21 2.06
N ARG A 142 -5.22 10.13 2.07
CA ARG A 142 -4.34 11.15 1.45
C ARG A 142 -4.56 11.32 -0.06
N GLY A 143 -4.55 10.22 -0.83
CA GLY A 143 -4.69 10.26 -2.30
C GLY A 143 -6.01 10.91 -2.80
N PRO A 144 -7.19 10.47 -2.34
CA PRO A 144 -8.47 11.01 -2.79
C PRO A 144 -8.69 12.42 -2.25
N LEU A 145 -8.18 12.74 -1.05
CA LEU A 145 -8.22 14.11 -0.53
C LEU A 145 -7.34 15.05 -1.36
N ALA A 146 -6.14 14.62 -1.79
CA ALA A 146 -5.31 15.38 -2.71
C ALA A 146 -5.99 15.57 -4.08
N LEU A 147 -6.70 14.55 -4.58
CA LEU A 147 -7.45 14.63 -5.83
C LEU A 147 -8.64 15.62 -5.72
N LEU A 148 -9.37 15.60 -4.60
CA LEU A 148 -10.44 16.56 -4.32
C LEU A 148 -9.90 18.00 -4.19
N ILE A 149 -8.79 18.19 -3.47
CA ILE A 149 -8.12 19.50 -3.38
C ILE A 149 -7.69 19.98 -4.76
N GLY A 150 -7.07 19.10 -5.57
CA GLY A 150 -6.65 19.42 -6.93
C GLY A 150 -7.82 19.82 -7.82
N ALA A 151 -8.95 19.11 -7.73
CA ALA A 151 -10.16 19.42 -8.47
C ALA A 151 -10.78 20.76 -8.05
N LEU A 152 -10.84 21.04 -6.75
CA LEU A 152 -11.32 22.32 -6.22
C LEU A 152 -10.42 23.47 -6.66
N PHE A 153 -9.10 23.29 -6.57
CA PHE A 153 -8.12 24.30 -6.99
C PHE A 153 -8.23 24.58 -8.50
N ALA A 154 -8.32 23.55 -9.33
CA ALA A 154 -8.50 23.71 -10.78
C ALA A 154 -9.80 24.45 -11.10
N THR A 155 -10.89 24.14 -10.39
CA THR A 155 -12.18 24.82 -10.55
C THR A 155 -12.09 26.30 -10.14
N ALA A 156 -11.41 26.60 -9.03
CA ALA A 156 -11.21 27.97 -8.56
C ALA A 156 -10.35 28.80 -9.53
N VAL A 157 -9.26 28.23 -10.05
CA VAL A 157 -8.42 28.88 -11.07
C VAL A 157 -9.24 29.15 -12.32
N LEU A 158 -10.04 28.18 -12.78
CA LEU A 158 -10.90 28.36 -13.95
C LEU A 158 -11.92 29.49 -13.73
N ALA A 159 -12.57 29.53 -12.56
CA ALA A 159 -13.52 30.58 -12.20
C ALA A 159 -12.87 31.98 -12.16
N LEU A 160 -11.67 32.08 -11.59
CA LEU A 160 -10.91 33.33 -11.55
C LEU A 160 -10.55 33.81 -12.96
N VAL A 161 -10.07 32.91 -13.82
CA VAL A 161 -9.73 33.21 -15.21
C VAL A 161 -10.97 33.72 -15.96
N LEU A 162 -12.12 33.05 -15.81
CA LEU A 162 -13.38 33.48 -16.41
C LEU A 162 -13.80 34.87 -15.93
N SER A 163 -13.71 35.15 -14.62
CA SER A 163 -14.03 36.46 -14.05
C SER A 163 -13.17 37.59 -14.63
N ILE A 164 -11.86 37.39 -14.77
CA ILE A 164 -10.93 38.39 -15.37
C ILE A 164 -11.33 38.69 -16.82
N PHE A 165 -11.75 37.67 -17.57
CA PHE A 165 -12.18 37.85 -18.96
C PHE A 165 -13.52 38.61 -19.05
N GLU A 166 -14.48 38.35 -18.17
CA GLU A 166 -15.74 39.10 -18.10
C GLU A 166 -15.52 40.59 -17.79
N ASP A 167 -14.60 40.90 -16.87
CA ASP A 167 -14.22 42.28 -16.54
C ASP A 167 -13.59 42.99 -17.73
N MET A 168 -12.69 42.32 -18.45
CA MET A 168 -12.06 42.83 -19.67
C MET A 168 -13.08 43.06 -20.81
N ALA A 169 -14.03 42.15 -20.99
CA ALA A 169 -15.11 42.30 -21.95
C ALA A 169 -16.02 43.49 -21.59
N SER A 170 -16.38 43.62 -20.31
CA SER A 170 -17.17 44.73 -19.77
C SER A 170 -16.48 46.08 -19.95
N ALA A 171 -15.16 46.14 -19.73
CA ALA A 171 -14.35 47.34 -19.95
C ALA A 171 -14.32 47.76 -21.43
N ARG A 172 -14.18 46.81 -22.36
CA ARG A 172 -14.24 47.08 -23.82
C ARG A 172 -15.62 47.58 -24.26
N ALA A 173 -16.70 47.03 -23.71
CA ALA A 173 -18.06 47.47 -24.02
C ALA A 173 -18.32 48.93 -23.58
N ARG A 174 -17.63 49.40 -22.54
CA ARG A 174 -17.66 50.79 -22.06
C ARG A 174 -16.68 51.72 -22.78
N GLY A 175 -16.11 51.29 -23.91
CA GLY A 175 -15.14 52.04 -24.70
C GLY A 175 -15.54 53.52 -24.90
N PRO A 176 -14.56 54.42 -25.07
CA PRO A 176 -14.71 55.85 -24.87
C PRO A 176 -15.90 56.38 -25.66
N ARG A 177 -16.95 56.78 -24.92
CA ARG A 177 -18.11 57.50 -25.45
C ARG A 177 -17.55 58.80 -26.02
N ARG A 178 -17.21 58.79 -27.32
CA ARG A 178 -16.78 59.98 -28.05
C ARG A 178 -17.88 61.02 -27.84
N GLY A 179 -17.55 62.08 -27.11
CA GLY A 179 -18.47 63.17 -26.81
C GLY A 179 -19.10 63.68 -28.11
N PRO A 180 -20.35 64.18 -28.07
CA PRO A 180 -21.12 64.52 -29.26
C PRO A 180 -20.32 65.47 -30.14
N ARG A 181 -19.82 64.96 -31.26
CA ARG A 181 -19.21 65.78 -32.31
C ARG A 181 -20.36 66.44 -33.03
N ARG A 182 -20.62 67.70 -32.66
CA ARG A 182 -21.65 68.57 -33.22
C ARG A 182 -21.40 68.73 -34.73
N GLY A 183 -22.35 68.28 -35.55
CA GLY A 183 -22.45 68.63 -36.98
C GLY A 183 -22.48 67.44 -37.94
N GLY A 184 -23.65 67.17 -38.53
CA GLY A 184 -23.79 66.32 -39.71
C GLY A 184 -25.04 65.45 -39.70
N SER A 185 -26.10 65.91 -40.35
CA SER A 185 -27.39 65.23 -40.57
C SER A 185 -27.29 64.07 -41.56
N GLY A 186 -26.46 63.08 -41.26
CA GLY A 186 -26.33 61.83 -42.03
C GLY A 186 -26.99 60.67 -41.29
N ARG A 187 -27.94 59.99 -41.95
CA ARG A 187 -28.65 58.80 -41.47
C ARG A 187 -27.66 57.78 -40.86
N PRO A 188 -27.83 57.33 -39.60
CA PRO A 188 -26.85 56.47 -38.96
C PRO A 188 -26.89 55.07 -39.60
N ARG A 189 -25.89 54.75 -40.42
CA ARG A 189 -25.57 53.36 -40.81
C ARG A 189 -25.22 52.60 -39.53
N ARG A 190 -26.03 51.61 -39.14
CA ARG A 190 -25.71 50.72 -38.02
C ARG A 190 -24.32 50.11 -38.27
N PRO A 191 -23.36 50.26 -37.35
CA PRO A 191 -22.07 49.59 -37.49
C PRO A 191 -22.28 48.06 -37.50
N PRO A 192 -21.47 47.32 -38.27
CA PRO A 192 -21.52 45.86 -38.25
C PRO A 192 -21.29 45.36 -36.82
N ARG A 193 -22.12 44.42 -36.36
CA ARG A 193 -21.90 43.77 -35.07
C ARG A 193 -20.52 43.10 -35.10
N PRO A 194 -19.64 43.36 -34.12
CA PRO A 194 -18.41 42.59 -34.01
C PRO A 194 -18.78 41.10 -33.89
N GLY A 195 -18.11 40.26 -34.68
CA GLY A 195 -18.30 38.81 -34.61
C GLY A 195 -17.91 38.28 -33.22
N PRO A 196 -18.42 37.09 -32.84
CA PRO A 196 -18.10 36.49 -31.56
C PRO A 196 -16.58 36.30 -31.47
N THR A 197 -16.01 36.73 -30.35
CA THR A 197 -14.58 36.51 -30.10
C THR A 197 -14.32 35.00 -29.96
N PRO A 198 -13.11 34.51 -30.30
CA PRO A 198 -12.77 33.09 -30.11
C PRO A 198 -12.98 32.62 -28.66
N LEU A 199 -12.91 33.53 -27.69
CA LEU A 199 -13.25 33.27 -26.29
C LEU A 199 -14.76 33.17 -26.03
N GLU A 200 -15.61 33.97 -26.67
CA GLU A 200 -17.08 33.77 -26.57
C GLU A 200 -17.53 32.47 -27.22
N VAL A 201 -16.83 32.01 -28.26
CA VAL A 201 -17.08 30.68 -28.85
C VAL A 201 -16.65 29.58 -27.86
N LEU A 202 -15.51 29.74 -27.18
CA LEU A 202 -14.98 28.77 -26.23
C LEU A 202 -15.78 28.73 -24.90
N VAL A 203 -16.10 29.91 -24.35
CA VAL A 203 -16.84 30.10 -23.08
C VAL A 203 -18.34 29.89 -23.29
N GLY A 204 -18.90 30.31 -24.42
CA GLY A 204 -20.29 30.03 -24.79
C GLY A 204 -20.58 28.54 -24.97
N TRP A 205 -19.56 27.75 -25.29
CA TRP A 205 -19.63 26.28 -25.30
C TRP A 205 -19.52 25.65 -23.91
N MET A 206 -18.83 26.31 -22.97
CA MET A 206 -18.57 25.76 -21.65
C MET A 206 -19.75 26.02 -20.71
N ASN A 207 -20.84 25.30 -20.96
CA ASN A 207 -22.03 25.29 -20.14
C ASN A 207 -21.65 24.93 -18.68
N TRP A 208 -22.09 25.73 -17.71
CA TRP A 208 -21.91 25.44 -16.27
C TRP A 208 -22.28 24.00 -15.90
N ARG A 209 -23.26 23.41 -16.60
CA ARG A 209 -23.63 22.00 -16.46
C ARG A 209 -22.47 21.02 -16.72
N VAL A 210 -21.59 21.32 -17.68
CA VAL A 210 -20.40 20.51 -17.98
C VAL A 210 -19.40 20.58 -16.84
N VAL A 211 -19.15 21.79 -16.29
CA VAL A 211 -18.27 21.96 -15.12
C VAL A 211 -18.79 21.19 -13.92
N CYS A 212 -20.10 21.30 -13.62
CA CYS A 212 -20.73 20.51 -12.57
C CYS A 212 -20.68 19.00 -12.84
N ALA A 213 -20.90 18.57 -14.08
CA ALA A 213 -20.84 17.15 -14.45
C ALA A 213 -19.43 16.57 -14.27
N VAL A 214 -18.39 17.31 -14.68
CA VAL A 214 -16.99 16.92 -14.48
C VAL A 214 -16.66 16.86 -12.99
N GLY A 215 -17.04 17.89 -12.22
CA GLY A 215 -16.83 17.90 -10.77
C GLY A 215 -17.52 16.73 -10.07
N GLY A 216 -18.77 16.43 -10.44
CA GLY A 216 -19.53 15.29 -9.95
C GLY A 216 -18.88 13.95 -10.30
N ALA A 217 -18.39 13.78 -11.53
CA ALA A 217 -17.68 12.57 -11.96
C ALA A 217 -16.38 12.37 -11.16
N VAL A 218 -15.60 13.44 -10.95
CA VAL A 218 -14.37 13.40 -10.16
C VAL A 218 -14.65 13.01 -8.70
N ALA A 219 -15.69 13.59 -8.10
CA ALA A 219 -16.11 13.25 -6.73
C ALA A 219 -16.56 11.79 -6.62
N ALA A 220 -17.35 11.30 -7.58
CA ALA A 220 -17.80 9.91 -7.61
C ALA A 220 -16.62 8.92 -7.74
N VAL A 221 -15.66 9.20 -8.63
CA VAL A 221 -14.44 8.39 -8.79
C VAL A 221 -13.62 8.39 -7.49
N ALA A 222 -13.45 9.54 -6.85
CA ALA A 222 -12.74 9.65 -5.59
C ALA A 222 -13.42 8.84 -4.47
N GLN A 223 -14.75 8.87 -4.41
CA GLN A 223 -15.52 8.10 -3.44
C GLN A 223 -15.41 6.59 -3.66
N VAL A 224 -15.56 6.10 -4.89
CA VAL A 224 -15.40 4.68 -5.22
C VAL A 224 -13.98 4.20 -4.92
N TRP A 225 -12.98 5.01 -5.28
CA TRP A 225 -11.58 4.73 -5.00
C TRP A 225 -11.31 4.66 -3.49
N LEU A 226 -11.82 5.61 -2.72
CA LEU A 226 -11.69 5.62 -1.26
C LEU A 226 -12.38 4.41 -0.64
N PHE A 227 -13.60 4.09 -1.09
CA PHE A 227 -14.34 2.94 -0.62
C PHE A 227 -13.58 1.64 -0.85
N ARG A 228 -13.09 1.39 -2.08
CA ARG A 228 -12.27 0.22 -2.40
C ARG A 228 -11.00 0.14 -1.55
N ARG A 229 -10.40 1.29 -1.27
CA ARG A 229 -9.20 1.39 -0.42
C ARG A 229 -9.51 1.28 1.07
N LEU A 230 -10.75 1.43 1.51
CA LEU A 230 -11.15 1.19 2.90
C LEU A 230 -11.57 -0.26 3.10
N THR A 231 -12.22 -0.87 2.10
CA THR A 231 -12.75 -2.25 2.16
C THR A 231 -11.78 -3.33 1.71
N SER A 232 -10.57 -2.99 1.25
CA SER A 232 -9.59 -4.02 0.89
C SER A 232 -9.24 -4.90 2.11
N PRO A 233 -8.99 -6.20 1.91
CA PRO A 233 -8.65 -7.13 2.98
C PRO A 233 -7.38 -6.69 3.73
N PRO A 234 -7.15 -7.18 4.96
CA PRO A 234 -5.94 -6.89 5.70
C PRO A 234 -4.70 -7.36 4.94
N GLU A 235 -3.69 -6.50 4.83
CA GLU A 235 -2.44 -6.82 4.14
C GLU A 235 -1.44 -7.53 5.06
N SER A 236 -1.59 -7.35 6.37
CA SER A 236 -0.70 -8.00 7.33
C SER A 236 -1.32 -8.24 8.69
N LEU A 237 -0.88 -9.32 9.34
CA LEU A 237 -1.15 -9.64 10.73
C LEU A 237 0.09 -9.26 11.55
N VAL A 238 -0.11 -8.58 12.69
CA VAL A 238 1.01 -8.12 13.52
C VAL A 238 0.80 -8.57 14.95
N LEU A 239 1.74 -9.35 15.46
CA LEU A 239 1.87 -9.69 16.87
C LEU A 239 2.89 -8.76 17.50
N VAL A 240 2.51 -8.17 18.64
CA VAL A 240 3.39 -7.31 19.44
C VAL A 240 3.42 -7.88 20.85
N ARG A 241 4.61 -7.90 21.45
CA ARG A 241 4.76 -8.25 22.86
C ARG A 241 4.07 -7.18 23.73
N SER A 242 3.16 -7.60 24.61
CA SER A 242 2.41 -6.71 25.51
C SER A 242 3.24 -6.21 26.67
#